data_AF-A0A2N1V3T7-F1
#
_entry.id   AF-A0A2N1V3T7-F1
#
_cell.length_a   1.000
_cell.length_b   1.000
_cell.length_c   1.000
_cell.angle_alpha   90.00
_cell.angle_beta   90.00
_cell.angle_gamma   90.00
#
_symmetry.space_group_name_H-M   'P 1'
#
loop_
_entity.id
_entity.type
_entity.pdbx_description
1 polymer ?
#
loop_
_entity_poly.entity_id
_entity_poly.type
_entity_poly.pdbx_seq_one_letter_code
_entity_poly.pdbx_strand_id
1 'polypeptide(L)' 'SGKVLIDKRLDNTISKSIDVSKLQSGIYFLQLTDMKGVKYSKKFVVE' A
#
# COMPACT_ATOMS: atom_id res chain seq x y z
N SER A 1 0.01 16.35 5.09
CA SER A 1 -0.82 15.30 4.46
C SER A 1 0.08 14.44 3.58
N GLY A 2 0.06 13.11 3.72
CA GLY A 2 0.90 12.22 2.91
C GLY A 2 0.46 12.16 1.44
N LYS A 3 1.39 11.98 0.51
CA LYS A 3 1.09 11.79 -0.92
C LYS A 3 0.80 10.31 -1.20
N VAL A 4 -0.30 10.01 -1.88
CA VAL A 4 -0.58 8.65 -2.39
C VAL A 4 0.29 8.42 -3.62
N LEU A 5 1.08 7.35 -3.61
CA LEU A 5 2.01 7.02 -4.70
C LEU A 5 1.51 5.86 -5.56
N ILE A 6 0.78 4.92 -4.95
CA ILE A 6 0.21 3.75 -5.61
C ILE A 6 -1.22 3.60 -5.07
N ASP A 7 -2.19 3.57 -5.98
CA ASP A 7 -3.58 3.26 -5.67
C ASP A 7 -4.04 2.11 -6.57
N LYS A 8 -4.54 1.04 -5.96
CA LYS A 8 -4.97 -0.17 -6.67
C LYS A 8 -6.23 -0.74 -6.02
N ARG A 9 -7.26 -0.92 -6.84
CA ARG A 9 -8.41 -1.74 -6.49
C ARG A 9 -8.07 -3.20 -6.75
N LEU A 10 -8.32 -4.05 -5.76
CA LEU A 10 -8.12 -5.49 -5.84
C LEU A 10 -9.49 -6.17 -5.73
N ASP A 11 -9.72 -7.18 -6.56
CA ASP A 11 -10.83 -8.12 -6.36
C ASP A 11 -10.51 -9.08 -5.22
N ASN A 12 -11.41 -10.02 -4.94
CA ASN A 12 -11.25 -10.96 -3.83
C ASN A 12 -9.99 -11.83 -4.01
N THR A 13 -8.92 -11.45 -3.33
CA THR A 13 -7.56 -11.94 -3.59
C THR A 13 -6.88 -12.30 -2.26
N ILE A 14 -6.23 -13.47 -2.21
CA ILE A 14 -5.50 -13.93 -1.02
C ILE A 14 -4.10 -13.32 -0.95
N SER A 15 -3.46 -13.05 -2.10
CA SER A 15 -2.12 -12.50 -2.17
C SER A 15 -1.91 -11.61 -3.40
N LYS A 16 -1.20 -10.49 -3.22
CA LYS A 16 -0.81 -9.59 -4.31
C LYS A 16 0.57 -9.01 -4.05
N SER A 17 1.43 -9.03 -5.06
CA SER A 17 2.71 -8.32 -5.06
C SER A 17 2.56 -6.94 -5.71
N ILE A 18 3.21 -5.95 -5.11
CA ILE A 18 3.32 -4.59 -5.65
C ILE A 18 4.81 -4.29 -5.81
N ASP A 19 5.22 -4.00 -7.03
CA ASP A 19 6.58 -3.54 -7.31
C ASP A 19 6.75 -2.10 -6.81
N VAL A 20 7.74 -1.91 -5.95
CA VAL A 20 8.11 -0.62 -5.34
C VAL A 20 9.50 -0.16 -5.76
N SER A 21 10.14 -0.82 -6.74
CA SER A 21 11.49 -0.52 -7.21
C SER A 21 11.69 0.91 -7.73
N LYS A 22 10.60 1.58 -8.12
CA LYS A 22 10.62 2.98 -8.59
C LYS A 22 10.40 4.02 -7.48
N LEU A 23 10.17 3.58 -6.25
CA LEU A 23 10.04 4.49 -5.12
C LEU A 23 11.42 4.96 -4.67
N GLN A 24 11.52 6.22 -4.26
CA GLN A 24 12.74 6.72 -3.62
C GLN A 24 12.91 6.06 -2.25
N SER A 25 14.14 6.01 -1.75
CA SER A 25 14.40 5.52 -0.39
C SER A 25 13.67 6.40 0.64
N GLY A 26 13.10 5.76 1.67
CA GLY A 26 12.31 6.46 2.66
C GLY A 26 11.28 5.61 3.39
N ILE A 27 10.49 6.27 4.23
CA ILE A 27 9.43 5.66 5.03
C ILE A 27 8.11 5.77 4.28
N TYR A 28 7.43 4.64 4.12
CA TYR A 28 6.12 4.54 3.49
C TYR A 28 5.08 3.89 4.39
N PHE A 29 3.83 4.16 4.09
CA PHE A 29 2.67 3.55 4.75
C PHE A 29 1.85 2.80 3.71
N LEU A 30 1.68 1.51 3.90
CA LEU A 30 0.71 0.70 3.19
C LEU A 30 -0.64 0.85 3.89
N GLN A 31 -1.67 1.28 3.16
CA GLN A 31 -3.05 1.31 3.65
C GLN A 31 -3.91 0.37 2.80
N LEU A 32 -4.61 -0.56 3.45
CA LEU A 32 -5.58 -1.46 2.83
C LEU A 32 -6.97 -1.12 3.35
N THR A 33 -7.96 -1.06 2.47
CA THR A 33 -9.36 -0.88 2.85
C THR A 33 -10.15 -2.06 2.31
N ASP A 34 -10.83 -2.80 3.17
CA ASP A 34 -11.65 -3.94 2.74
C ASP A 34 -13.00 -3.49 2.15
N MET A 35 -13.79 -4.45 1.65
CA MET A 35 -15.11 -4.15 1.09
C MET A 35 -16.13 -3.63 2.10
N LYS A 36 -15.86 -3.77 3.41
CA LYS A 36 -16.67 -3.24 4.50
C LYS A 36 -16.20 -1.84 4.94
N GLY A 37 -15.17 -1.30 4.30
CA GLY A 37 -14.58 -0.01 4.64
C GLY A 37 -13.59 -0.04 5.81
N VAL A 38 -13.22 -1.23 6.31
CA VAL A 38 -12.25 -1.39 7.39
C VAL A 38 -10.86 -1.10 6.87
N LYS A 39 -10.14 -0.22 7.58
CA LYS A 39 -8.80 0.23 7.19
C LYS A 39 -7.72 -0.48 8.01
N TYR A 40 -6.72 -1.00 7.32
CA TYR A 40 -5.50 -1.58 7.87
C TYR A 40 -4.31 -0.73 7.42
N SER A 41 -3.33 -0.54 8.30
CA SER A 41 -2.13 0.26 7.98
C SER A 41 -0.86 -0.45 8.47
N LYS A 42 0.20 -0.38 7.66
CA LYS A 42 1.52 -0.90 8.02
C LYS A 42 2.61 0.05 7.50
N LYS A 43 3.56 0.40 8.38
CA LYS A 43 4.76 1.15 8.01
C LYS A 43 5.82 0.21 7.44
N PHE A 44 6.52 0.64 6.40
CA PHE A 44 7.70 -0.03 5.86
C PHE A 44 8.75 0.97 5.36
N VAL A 45 9.98 0.50 5.13
CA VAL A 45 11.10 1.29 4.65
C VAL A 45 11.51 0.75 3.27
N VAL A 46 11.73 1.65 2.33
CA VAL A 46 12.43 1.37 1.07
C VAL A 46 13.84 1.90 1.23
N GLU A 47 14.83 1.05 0.96
CA GLU A 47 16.26 1.37 1.03
C GLU A 47 16.81 1.81 -0.33
#